data_AF-A0A2S9GD62-F1
#
_entry.id   AF-A0A2S9GD62-F1
#
_cell.length_a   1.000
_cell.length_b   1.000
_cell.length_c   1.000
_cell.angle_alpha   90.00
_cell.angle_beta   90.00
_cell.angle_gamma   90.00
#
_symmetry.space_group_name_H-M   'P 1'
#
loop_
_entity.id
_entity.type
_entity.pdbx_description
1 polymer ?
#
loop_
_entity_poly.entity_id
_entity_poly.type
_entity_poly.pdbx_seq_one_letter_code
_entity_poly.pdbx_strand_id
1 'polypeptide(L)'
;PLAERVAEMRKPEVRERILNDKPESDGHPLMFAAQAWNYMFPLGDPPNYEPSQSDSIGSRAAARGVSPFEEAYDRLLDDDGHAML
;
A
#
# COMPACT_ATOMS: atom_id res chain seq x y z
N PRO A 1 18.39 -10.36 2.65
CA PRO A 1 18.30 -9.76 1.30
C PRO A 1 16.86 -9.29 0.95
N LEU A 2 16.64 -8.48 -0.11
CA LEU A 2 15.29 -8.00 -0.45
C LEU A 2 14.32 -9.17 -0.71
N ALA A 3 14.73 -10.16 -1.50
CA ALA A 3 13.94 -11.34 -1.79
C ALA A 3 13.51 -12.12 -0.52
N GLU A 4 14.40 -12.26 0.46
CA GLU A 4 14.06 -12.88 1.75
C GLU A 4 13.04 -12.06 2.54
N ARG A 5 13.16 -10.72 2.55
CA ARG A 5 12.19 -9.84 3.21
C ARG A 5 10.81 -9.93 2.56
N VAL A 6 10.77 -9.95 1.24
CA VAL A 6 9.52 -10.11 0.46
C VAL A 6 8.89 -11.47 0.74
N ALA A 7 9.70 -12.54 0.80
CA ALA A 7 9.22 -13.87 1.16
C ALA A 7 8.64 -13.91 2.58
N GLU A 8 9.29 -13.26 3.56
CA GLU A 8 8.78 -13.14 4.93
C GLU A 8 7.49 -12.30 4.99
N MET A 9 7.42 -11.19 4.26
CA MET A 9 6.23 -10.33 4.23
C MET A 9 5.04 -11.00 3.54
N ARG A 10 5.26 -11.93 2.62
CA ARG A 10 4.18 -12.73 2.02
C ARG A 10 3.55 -13.74 2.98
N LYS A 11 4.15 -14.00 4.14
CA LYS A 11 3.57 -14.91 5.14
C LYS A 11 2.31 -14.29 5.77
N PRO A 12 1.19 -15.04 5.85
CA PRO A 12 -0.08 -14.52 6.39
C PRO A 12 0.05 -13.89 7.77
N GLU A 13 0.82 -14.52 8.66
CA GLU A 13 1.03 -14.05 10.03
C GLU A 13 1.80 -12.72 10.09
N VAL A 14 2.70 -12.49 9.14
CA VAL A 14 3.47 -11.23 9.04
C VAL A 14 2.60 -10.14 8.44
N ARG A 15 1.85 -10.47 7.39
CA ARG A 15 0.86 -9.57 6.76
C ARG A 15 -0.15 -9.09 7.79
N GLU A 16 -0.80 -10.01 8.52
CA GLU A 16 -1.79 -9.68 9.53
C GLU A 16 -1.19 -8.83 10.66
N ARG A 17 0.03 -9.14 11.11
CA ARG A 17 0.70 -8.34 12.14
C ARG A 17 0.94 -6.92 11.67
N ILE A 18 1.42 -6.72 10.45
CA ILE A 18 1.70 -5.39 9.89
C ILE A 18 0.41 -4.59 9.68
N LEU A 19 -0.63 -5.23 9.14
CA LEU A 19 -1.91 -4.55 8.87
C LEU A 19 -2.67 -4.18 10.15
N ASN A 20 -2.49 -4.95 11.23
CA ASN A 20 -3.11 -4.67 12.52
C ASN A 20 -2.25 -3.77 13.42
N ASP A 21 -1.02 -3.46 13.02
CA ASP A 21 -0.14 -2.55 13.75
C ASP A 21 -0.71 -1.13 13.67
N LYS A 22 -1.03 -0.55 14.82
CA LYS A 22 -1.61 0.79 14.93
C LYS A 22 -0.64 1.65 15.73
N PRO A 23 -0.35 2.89 15.28
CA PRO A 23 0.50 3.79 16.05
C PRO A 23 -0.09 3.99 17.46
N GLU A 24 0.76 3.89 18.48
CA GLU A 24 0.36 3.96 19.90
C GLU A 24 -0.12 5.35 20.36
N SER A 25 -0.17 6.34 19.47
CA SER A 25 -0.40 7.75 19.80
C SER A 25 -1.59 8.31 19.03
N ASP A 26 -2.28 9.28 19.63
CA ASP A 26 -3.17 10.22 18.95
C ASP A 26 -2.37 10.86 17.82
N GLY A 27 -2.50 10.28 16.62
CA GLY A 27 -1.55 10.46 15.54
C GLY A 27 -1.30 11.93 15.25
N HIS A 28 -0.03 12.27 14.97
CA HIS A 28 0.36 13.60 14.53
C HIS A 28 -0.64 14.10 13.48
N PRO A 29 -1.14 15.35 13.51
CA PRO A 29 -2.21 15.80 12.62
C PRO A 29 -1.96 15.57 11.12
N LEU A 30 -0.68 15.54 10.72
CA LEU A 30 -0.23 15.20 9.35
C LEU A 30 -0.45 13.74 8.93
N MET A 31 -0.78 12.84 9.85
CA MET A 31 -1.07 11.43 9.55
C MET A 31 -2.26 11.30 8.59
N PHE A 32 -3.21 12.24 8.62
CA PHE A 32 -4.30 12.30 7.63
C PHE A 32 -3.77 12.53 6.21
N ALA A 33 -2.77 13.40 6.04
CA ALA A 33 -2.16 13.66 4.74
C ALA A 33 -1.39 12.45 4.22
N ALA A 34 -0.74 11.70 5.11
CA ALA A 34 -0.08 10.43 4.78
C ALA A 34 -1.07 9.31 4.40
N GLN A 35 -2.37 9.50 4.69
CA GLN A 35 -3.46 8.56 4.39
C GLN A 35 -4.39 9.11 3.30
N ALA A 36 -3.92 10.04 2.47
CA ALA A 36 -4.66 10.58 1.33
C ALA A 36 -4.74 9.56 0.18
N TRP A 37 -5.25 8.35 0.43
CA TRP A 37 -5.23 7.18 -0.46
C TRP A 37 -5.85 7.41 -1.85
N ASN A 38 -6.79 8.35 -1.95
CA ASN A 38 -7.39 8.74 -3.23
C ASN A 38 -6.43 9.56 -4.11
N TYR A 39 -5.31 10.03 -3.56
CA TYR A 39 -4.27 10.80 -4.26
C TYR A 39 -2.93 10.07 -4.28
N MET A 40 -2.91 8.78 -3.90
CA MET A 40 -1.74 7.91 -4.01
C MET A 40 -1.95 6.96 -5.19
N PHE A 41 -0.97 6.88 -6.07
CA PHE A 41 -1.06 6.14 -7.33
C PHE A 41 0.18 5.26 -7.47
N PRO A 42 0.02 3.96 -7.78
CA PRO A 42 1.16 3.10 -8.05
C PRO A 42 1.99 3.65 -9.22
N LEU A 43 3.30 3.74 -9.03
CA LEU A 43 4.21 4.07 -10.11
C LEU A 43 4.59 2.77 -10.84
N GLY A 44 3.89 2.51 -11.94
CA GLY A 44 4.16 1.34 -12.80
C GLY A 44 5.44 1.48 -13.62
N ASP A 45 5.71 0.44 -14.41
CA ASP A 45 6.75 0.42 -15.45
C ASP A 45 6.12 0.07 -16.81
N PRO A 46 6.03 1.02 -17.78
CA PRO A 46 6.52 2.40 -17.70
C PRO A 46 5.69 3.29 -16.77
N PRO A 47 6.28 4.36 -16.20
CA PRO A 47 5.59 5.25 -15.28
C PRO A 47 4.45 6.00 -15.99
N ASN A 48 3.25 5.92 -15.42
CA ASN A 48 2.11 6.72 -15.85
C ASN A 48 2.05 8.03 -15.05
N TYR A 49 2.41 9.14 -15.70
CA TYR A 49 2.38 10.47 -15.09
C TYR A 49 0.99 11.12 -15.09
N GLU A 50 0.02 10.55 -15.81
CA GLU A 50 -1.36 11.00 -15.85
C GLU A 50 -2.32 9.84 -15.49
N PRO A 51 -2.20 9.27 -14.27
CA PRO A 51 -3.09 8.21 -13.83
C PRO A 51 -4.52 8.72 -13.70
N SER A 52 -5.47 7.85 -14.00
CA SER A 52 -6.88 8.15 -13.77
C SER A 52 -7.20 8.08 -12.28
N GLN A 53 -8.26 8.75 -11.83
CA GLN A 53 -8.69 8.68 -10.43
C GLN A 53 -8.97 7.25 -9.96
N SER A 54 -9.47 6.39 -10.86
CA SER A 54 -9.70 4.96 -10.61
C SER A 54 -8.42 4.17 -10.33
N ASP A 55 -7.26 4.67 -10.72
CA ASP A 55 -5.97 4.02 -10.48
C ASP A 55 -5.43 4.29 -9.07
N SER A 56 -6.05 5.23 -8.33
CA SER A 56 -5.66 5.52 -6.95
C SER A 56 -5.81 4.29 -6.05
N ILE A 57 -4.93 4.17 -5.05
CA ILE A 57 -5.00 3.10 -4.04
C ILE A 57 -6.37 3.08 -3.37
N GLY A 58 -6.93 4.24 -3.03
CA GLY A 58 -8.26 4.33 -2.43
C GLY A 58 -9.36 3.78 -3.33
N SER A 59 -9.35 4.13 -4.62
CA SER A 59 -10.37 3.66 -5.58
C SER A 59 -10.24 2.17 -5.86
N ARG A 60 -9.01 1.65 -5.97
CA ARG A 60 -8.74 0.22 -6.19
C ARG A 60 -9.12 -0.62 -4.97
N ALA A 61 -8.81 -0.14 -3.76
CA ALA A 61 -9.23 -0.76 -2.52
C ALA A 61 -10.76 -0.87 -2.42
N ALA A 62 -11.46 0.24 -2.73
CA ALA A 62 -12.91 0.27 -2.74
C ALA A 62 -13.52 -0.71 -3.76
N ALA A 63 -12.95 -0.78 -4.97
CA ALA A 63 -13.39 -1.73 -5.99
C ALA A 63 -13.18 -3.20 -5.59
N ARG A 64 -12.14 -3.50 -4.80
CA ARG A 64 -11.84 -4.84 -4.28
C ARG A 64 -12.56 -5.17 -2.96
N GLY A 65 -13.20 -4.19 -2.31
CA GLY A 65 -13.83 -4.36 -1.00
C GLY A 65 -12.83 -4.59 0.14
N VAL A 66 -11.59 -4.09 0.00
CA VAL A 66 -10.51 -4.22 1.01
C VAL A 66 -10.13 -2.85 1.56
N SER A 67 -9.37 -2.82 2.65
CA SER A 67 -8.85 -1.55 3.18
C SER A 67 -7.77 -0.95 2.25
N PRO A 68 -7.60 0.38 2.21
CA PRO A 68 -6.50 1.00 1.46
C PRO A 68 -5.11 0.53 1.91
N PHE A 69 -4.96 0.17 3.19
CA PHE A 69 -3.72 -0.42 3.72
C PHE A 69 -3.44 -1.79 3.12
N GLU A 70 -4.45 -2.66 2.99
CA GLU A 70 -4.29 -3.96 2.33
C GLU A 70 -3.95 -3.80 0.86
N GLU A 71 -4.61 -2.87 0.17
CA GLU A 71 -4.32 -2.55 -1.22
C GLU A 71 -2.88 -2.06 -1.39
N ALA A 72 -2.43 -1.11 -0.57
CA ALA A 72 -1.06 -0.60 -0.58
C ALA A 72 -0.03 -1.68 -0.23
N TYR A 73 -0.32 -2.54 0.76
CA TYR A 73 0.54 -3.64 1.16
C TYR A 73 0.73 -4.65 0.03
N ASP A 74 -0.37 -5.05 -0.61
CA ASP A 74 -0.32 -5.95 -1.76
C ASP A 74 0.50 -5.31 -2.90
N ARG A 75 0.32 -4.00 -3.16
CA ARG A 75 1.09 -3.27 -4.18
C ARG A 75 2.58 -3.17 -3.86
N LEU A 76 2.94 -2.94 -2.61
CA LEU A 76 4.35 -2.89 -2.19
C LEU A 76 5.08 -4.21 -2.46
N LEU A 77 4.37 -5.34 -2.44
CA LEU A 77 4.94 -6.67 -2.70
C LEU A 77 4.86 -7.11 -4.16
N ASP A 78 4.26 -6.30 -5.04
CA ASP A 78 4.33 -6.49 -6.48
C ASP A 78 5.78 -6.31 -6.98
N ASP A 79 6.05 -6.81 -8.19
CA ASP A 79 7.38 -6.79 -8.82
C ASP A 79 8.50 -7.28 -7.88
N ASP A 80 8.22 -8.37 -7.16
CA ASP A 80 9.11 -8.96 -6.15
C ASP A 80 9.63 -7.94 -5.11
N GLY A 81 8.78 -6.97 -4.73
CA GLY A 81 9.08 -5.93 -3.76
C GLY A 81 9.77 -4.69 -4.33
N HIS A 82 9.82 -4.53 -5.64
CA HIS A 82 10.40 -3.35 -6.32
C HIS A 82 9.35 -2.34 -6.75
N ALA A 83 8.06 -2.65 -6.60
CA ALA A 83 6.98 -1.72 -6.89
C ALA A 83 7.10 -0.43 -6.04
N MET A 84 6.87 0.71 -6.68
CA MET A 84 6.89 2.01 -6.03
C MET A 84 5.48 2.60 -5.94
N LEU A 85 5.19 3.25 -4.81
CA LEU A 85 3.92 3.90 -4.47
C LEU A 85 4.11 5.40 -4.28
#